data_AF-A0A1H9FAF6-F1
#
_entry.id   AF-A0A1H9FAF6-F1
#
_cell.length_a   1.000
_cell.length_b   1.000
_cell.length_c   1.000
_cell.angle_alpha   90.00
_cell.angle_beta   90.00
_cell.angle_gamma   90.00
#
_symmetry.space_group_name_H-M   'P 1'
#
loop_
_entity.id
_entity.type
_entity.pdbx_description
1 polymer ?
#
loop_
_entity_poly.entity_id
_entity_poly.type
_entity_poly.pdbx_seq_one_letter_code
_entity_poly.pdbx_strand_id
1 'polypeptide(L)'
;MALDYYIPGTRGGFPNRIQLVKTDEVLSMKLDITLFPLYCDGCGHFFPHFYINKGSRHQIVGRILCPSCARPIVITDSGTMVDEIKVNDNPINFQKVYLLDWSYIEQANVMSGGHIIKALMARYNKSELNYLTIDELTMICSFASCIQLSGDMKFQTDTRFRALPPDINHWIEFLYRCGVTLPSYVTVLRKDHDIPSLEGSAIWRMRHMDEKN
;
A
#
# COMPACT_ATOMS: atom_id res chain seq x y z
N MET A 1 19.37 12.59 -13.06
CA MET A 1 19.17 11.15 -13.35
C MET A 1 17.85 11.02 -14.09
N ALA A 2 17.80 10.18 -15.13
CA ALA A 2 16.55 9.85 -15.79
C ALA A 2 15.69 9.02 -14.82
N LEU A 3 14.38 9.20 -14.87
CA LEU A 3 13.47 8.43 -14.02
C LEU A 3 13.15 7.10 -14.68
N ASP A 4 13.38 6.00 -13.94
CA ASP A 4 13.06 4.66 -14.39
C ASP A 4 11.59 4.33 -14.15
N TYR A 5 11.02 3.47 -15.00
CA TYR A 5 9.65 3.01 -14.89
C TYR A 5 9.56 1.49 -14.77
N TYR A 6 8.49 1.04 -14.11
CA TYR A 6 8.18 -0.35 -13.89
C TYR A 6 7.62 -1.00 -15.15
N ILE A 7 8.16 -2.17 -15.49
CA ILE A 7 7.67 -3.00 -16.60
C ILE A 7 7.02 -4.26 -16.00
N PRO A 8 5.72 -4.47 -16.19
CA PRO A 8 5.04 -5.67 -15.70
C PRO A 8 5.73 -6.95 -16.18
N GLY A 9 6.01 -7.87 -15.24
CA GLY A 9 6.70 -9.13 -15.53
C GLY A 9 8.18 -9.16 -15.18
N THR A 10 8.81 -8.02 -14.86
CA THR A 10 10.12 -8.02 -14.18
C THR A 10 9.91 -8.42 -12.72
N ARG A 11 9.90 -9.73 -12.44
CA ARG A 11 9.76 -10.26 -11.07
C ARG A 11 10.88 -9.71 -10.17
N GLY A 12 10.51 -9.14 -9.02
CA GLY A 12 11.38 -9.04 -7.84
C GLY A 12 12.21 -7.77 -7.62
N GLY A 13 12.11 -6.71 -8.43
CA GLY A 13 13.02 -5.57 -8.28
C GLY A 13 12.65 -4.55 -7.19
N PHE A 14 11.37 -4.14 -7.11
CA PHE A 14 10.98 -2.91 -6.42
C PHE A 14 9.55 -3.00 -5.83
N PRO A 15 9.29 -3.82 -4.81
CA PRO A 15 7.99 -3.82 -4.13
C PRO A 15 7.85 -2.57 -3.25
N ASN A 16 6.63 -2.04 -3.12
CA ASN A 16 6.36 -1.10 -2.04
C ASN A 16 6.49 -1.84 -0.72
N ARG A 17 7.05 -1.17 0.29
CA ARG A 17 7.31 -1.78 1.58
C ARG A 17 7.00 -0.83 2.71
N ILE A 18 6.80 -1.41 3.87
CA ILE A 18 6.81 -0.75 5.16
C ILE A 18 7.93 -1.33 6.00
N GLN A 19 8.39 -0.54 6.96
CA GLN A 19 9.16 -1.02 8.09
C GLN A 19 8.27 -0.99 9.33
N LEU A 20 8.11 -2.13 9.99
CA LEU A 20 7.51 -2.17 11.31
C LEU A 20 8.49 -1.58 12.33
N VAL A 21 7.99 -0.71 13.20
CA VAL A 21 8.78 -0.05 14.25
C VAL A 21 8.05 -0.21 15.56
N LYS A 22 8.77 -0.58 16.61
CA LYS A 22 8.23 -0.64 17.96
C LYS A 22 8.80 0.51 18.79
N THR A 23 7.91 1.29 19.41
CA THR A 23 8.28 2.27 20.43
C THR A 23 7.58 1.88 21.71
N ASP A 24 8.38 1.61 22.75
CA ASP A 24 7.95 0.99 24.00
C ASP A 24 7.26 -0.36 23.76
N GLU A 25 5.93 -0.39 23.76
CA GLU A 25 5.09 -1.57 23.47
C GLU A 25 4.13 -1.38 22.29
N VAL A 26 4.13 -0.20 21.67
CA VAL A 26 3.26 0.13 20.56
C VAL A 26 3.98 -0.17 19.25
N LEU A 27 3.37 -1.04 18.45
CA LEU A 27 3.79 -1.28 17.08
C LEU A 27 3.25 -0.16 16.19
N SER A 28 4.07 0.29 15.25
CA SER A 28 3.76 1.30 14.25
C SER A 28 4.43 0.92 12.93
N MET A 29 4.26 1.74 11.89
CA MET A 29 4.94 1.54 10.62
C MET A 29 5.52 2.82 10.02
N LYS A 30 6.62 2.67 9.29
CA LYS A 30 7.19 3.69 8.41
C LYS A 30 7.08 3.22 6.97
N LEU A 31 6.68 4.13 6.07
CA LEU A 31 6.57 3.83 4.66
C LEU A 31 7.93 3.91 3.98
N ASP A 32 8.14 3.04 3.01
CA ASP A 32 9.26 3.13 2.09
C ASP A 32 8.81 2.70 0.70
N ILE A 33 8.19 3.68 0.04
CA ILE A 33 7.54 3.52 -1.25
C ILE A 33 8.58 3.55 -2.38
N THR A 34 8.58 2.50 -3.17
CA THR A 34 9.49 2.33 -4.30
C THR A 34 8.77 2.49 -5.64
N LEU A 35 7.46 2.25 -5.71
CA LEU A 35 6.64 2.37 -6.91
C LEU A 35 5.56 3.43 -6.74
N PHE A 36 5.53 4.40 -7.66
CA PHE A 36 4.57 5.49 -7.61
C PHE A 36 4.02 5.89 -8.98
N PRO A 37 2.73 6.30 -9.05
CA PRO A 37 2.18 6.91 -10.26
C PRO A 37 2.68 8.35 -10.42
N LEU A 38 2.67 8.84 -11.67
CA LEU A 38 2.97 10.23 -11.98
C LEU A 38 1.84 10.90 -12.76
N TYR A 39 1.79 12.22 -12.62
CA TYR A 39 0.95 13.11 -13.40
C TYR A 39 1.76 14.34 -13.82
N CYS A 40 1.31 15.04 -14.86
CA CYS A 40 1.85 16.35 -15.20
C CYS A 40 1.05 17.44 -14.51
N ASP A 41 1.70 18.26 -13.69
CA ASP A 41 1.13 19.45 -13.04
C ASP A 41 0.78 20.58 -14.02
N GLY A 42 1.31 20.54 -15.25
CA GLY A 42 1.03 21.53 -16.29
C GLY A 42 -0.23 21.26 -17.12
N CYS A 43 -0.36 20.04 -17.67
CA CYS A 43 -1.48 19.69 -18.56
C CYS A 43 -2.40 18.58 -18.02
N GLY A 44 -2.16 18.07 -16.82
CA GLY A 44 -2.95 16.98 -16.22
C GLY A 44 -2.72 15.62 -16.87
N HIS A 45 -1.73 15.47 -17.75
CA HIS A 45 -1.45 14.19 -18.41
C HIS A 45 -1.09 13.10 -17.39
N PHE A 46 -1.79 11.98 -17.49
CA PHE A 46 -1.51 10.77 -16.71
C PHE A 46 -0.46 9.94 -17.39
N PHE A 47 0.56 9.51 -16.65
CA PHE A 47 1.55 8.60 -17.19
C PHE A 47 1.03 7.15 -17.17
N PRO A 48 1.28 6.36 -18.23
CA PRO A 48 0.76 5.00 -18.34
C PRO A 48 1.53 3.97 -17.50
N HIS A 49 2.69 4.34 -16.97
CA HIS A 49 3.57 3.46 -16.19
C HIS A 49 3.70 3.94 -14.75
N PHE A 50 4.05 3.03 -13.86
CA PHE A 50 4.56 3.37 -12.53
C PHE A 50 6.04 3.67 -12.62
N TYR A 51 6.52 4.54 -11.76
CA TYR A 51 7.91 4.97 -11.69
C TYR A 51 8.59 4.42 -10.46
N ILE A 52 9.90 4.20 -10.57
CA ILE A 52 10.70 3.53 -9.55
C ILE A 52 11.53 4.57 -8.81
N ASN A 53 11.40 4.62 -7.48
CA ASN A 53 12.39 5.28 -6.63
C ASN A 53 13.54 4.29 -6.35
N LYS A 54 14.72 4.55 -6.94
CA LYS A 54 15.95 3.77 -6.69
C LYS A 54 16.89 4.46 -5.70
N GLY A 55 16.37 5.41 -4.93
CA GLY A 55 17.12 6.36 -4.12
C GLY A 55 17.30 7.69 -4.84
N SER A 56 17.48 8.76 -4.05
CA SER A 56 17.68 10.11 -4.54
C SER A 56 19.13 10.57 -4.38
N ARG A 57 19.56 11.49 -5.26
CA ARG A 57 20.83 12.21 -5.12
C ARG A 57 20.53 13.69 -4.89
N HIS A 58 20.95 14.21 -3.74
CA HIS A 58 20.55 15.55 -3.28
C HIS A 58 19.02 15.73 -3.28
N GLN A 59 18.28 14.72 -2.76
CA GLN A 59 16.80 14.66 -2.74
C GLN A 59 16.12 14.64 -4.12
N ILE A 60 16.88 14.58 -5.22
CA ILE A 60 16.33 14.42 -6.56
C ILE A 60 16.28 12.93 -6.91
N VAL A 61 15.07 12.40 -7.07
CA VAL A 61 14.82 11.03 -7.52
C VAL A 61 15.08 10.93 -9.03
N GLY A 62 14.51 11.87 -9.80
CA GLY A 62 14.64 11.85 -11.25
C GLY A 62 14.02 13.04 -11.95
N ARG A 63 14.22 13.11 -13.26
CA ARG A 63 13.63 14.11 -14.14
C ARG A 63 13.07 13.44 -15.39
N ILE A 64 11.94 13.96 -15.87
CA ILE A 64 11.29 13.52 -17.11
C ILE A 64 10.62 14.71 -17.79
N LEU A 65 10.45 14.66 -19.11
CA LEU A 65 9.61 15.62 -19.84
C LEU A 65 8.20 15.05 -19.98
N CYS A 66 7.17 15.87 -19.78
CA CYS A 66 5.82 15.46 -20.08
C CYS A 66 5.69 15.12 -21.58
N PRO A 67 5.25 13.92 -21.96
CA PRO A 67 5.12 13.55 -23.37
C PRO A 67 4.01 14.33 -24.09
N SER A 68 3.08 14.95 -23.35
CA SER A 68 1.96 15.71 -23.90
C SER A 68 2.25 17.20 -24.08
N CYS A 69 2.87 17.87 -23.09
CA CYS A 69 3.11 19.33 -23.14
C CYS A 69 4.58 19.73 -23.10
N ALA A 70 5.51 18.77 -23.13
CA ALA A 70 6.96 18.97 -23.03
C ALA A 70 7.46 19.69 -21.76
N ARG A 71 6.57 19.98 -20.80
CA ARG A 71 6.95 20.60 -19.51
C ARG A 71 7.92 19.70 -18.75
N PRO A 72 9.02 20.24 -18.21
CA PRO A 72 9.90 19.48 -17.34
C PRO A 72 9.21 19.13 -16.03
N ILE A 73 9.40 17.88 -15.60
CA ILE A 73 8.93 17.36 -14.32
C ILE A 73 10.15 16.91 -13.53
N VAL A 74 10.29 17.49 -12.34
CA VAL A 74 11.32 17.14 -11.36
C VAL A 74 10.65 16.39 -10.22
N ILE A 75 11.19 15.23 -9.90
CA ILE A 75 10.71 14.37 -8.82
C ILE A 75 11.73 14.41 -7.69
N THR A 76 11.26 14.78 -6.50
CA THR A 76 12.06 14.76 -5.27
C THR A 76 11.39 13.88 -4.21
N ASP A 77 12.15 13.39 -3.25
CA ASP A 77 11.64 12.60 -2.11
C ASP A 77 11.99 13.22 -0.76
N SER A 78 11.42 12.64 0.30
CA SER A 78 11.65 13.04 1.71
C SER A 78 12.96 12.49 2.30
N GLY A 79 13.68 11.62 1.59
CA GLY A 79 14.96 11.04 2.02
C GLY A 79 14.94 9.52 2.09
N THR A 80 15.52 8.95 3.16
CA THR A 80 15.87 7.52 3.24
C THR A 80 14.66 6.57 3.27
N MET A 81 13.53 6.99 3.85
CA MET A 81 12.29 6.23 3.91
C MET A 81 11.21 7.07 3.24
N VAL A 82 10.69 6.58 2.11
CA VAL A 82 9.87 7.39 1.21
C VAL A 82 8.39 7.24 1.58
N ASP A 83 7.85 8.24 2.26
CA ASP A 83 6.43 8.42 2.58
C ASP A 83 5.74 9.46 1.69
N GLU A 84 6.52 10.31 1.03
CA GLU A 84 6.08 11.34 0.12
C GLU A 84 7.09 11.53 -1.03
N ILE A 85 6.58 11.88 -2.20
CA ILE A 85 7.35 12.53 -3.26
C ILE A 85 6.76 13.90 -3.61
N LYS A 86 7.54 14.76 -4.24
CA LYS A 86 7.06 16.00 -4.85
C LYS A 86 7.24 15.96 -6.35
N VAL A 87 6.21 16.37 -7.07
CA VAL A 87 6.19 16.55 -8.52
C VAL A 87 6.15 18.05 -8.79
N ASN A 88 7.30 18.64 -9.17
CA ASN A 88 7.45 20.09 -9.29
C ASN A 88 6.93 20.81 -8.04
N ASP A 89 7.45 20.44 -6.86
CA ASP A 89 7.07 20.95 -5.53
C ASP A 89 5.65 20.59 -5.05
N ASN A 90 4.81 19.97 -5.88
CA ASN A 90 3.49 19.48 -5.45
C ASN A 90 3.60 18.12 -4.74
N PRO A 91 3.24 18.02 -3.45
CA PRO A 91 3.39 16.78 -2.70
C PRO A 91 2.38 15.70 -3.13
N ILE A 92 2.84 14.46 -3.07
CA ILE A 92 2.05 13.23 -3.18
C ILE A 92 2.34 12.42 -1.92
N ASN A 93 1.43 12.52 -0.94
CA ASN A 93 1.52 11.79 0.31
C ASN A 93 1.00 10.35 0.13
N PHE A 94 1.87 9.36 0.31
CA PHE A 94 1.50 7.96 0.08
C PHE A 94 0.64 7.37 1.20
N GLN A 95 0.68 7.88 2.43
CA GLN A 95 -0.27 7.45 3.47
C GLN A 95 -1.71 7.73 3.00
N LYS A 96 -1.95 8.88 2.39
CA LYS A 96 -3.26 9.26 1.84
C LYS A 96 -3.59 8.53 0.54
N VAL A 97 -2.67 8.49 -0.42
CA VAL A 97 -2.93 7.94 -1.76
C VAL A 97 -3.03 6.41 -1.70
N TYR A 98 -2.26 5.74 -0.86
CA TYR A 98 -2.26 4.28 -0.74
C TYR A 98 -3.05 3.75 0.46
N LEU A 99 -3.65 4.64 1.26
CA LEU A 99 -4.31 4.28 2.52
C LEU A 99 -3.38 3.47 3.43
N LEU A 100 -2.10 3.83 3.43
CA LEU A 100 -1.06 3.21 4.25
C LEU A 100 -0.81 4.09 5.48
N ASP A 101 -1.80 4.14 6.35
CA ASP A 101 -1.72 4.75 7.67
C ASP A 101 -2.03 3.70 8.75
N TRP A 102 -1.39 3.83 9.92
CA TRP A 102 -1.52 2.84 10.99
C TRP A 102 -2.95 2.75 11.52
N SER A 103 -3.71 3.85 11.45
CA SER A 103 -5.13 3.88 11.86
C SER A 103 -6.01 2.89 11.10
N TYR A 104 -5.69 2.56 9.85
CA TYR A 104 -6.42 1.53 9.10
C TYR A 104 -6.13 0.12 9.62
N ILE A 105 -4.88 -0.15 10.03
CA ILE A 105 -4.49 -1.42 10.67
C ILE A 105 -5.19 -1.53 12.03
N GLU A 106 -5.26 -0.46 12.80
CA GLU A 106 -5.94 -0.44 14.10
C GLU A 106 -7.44 -0.72 13.96
N GLN A 107 -8.12 -0.08 13.01
CA GLN A 107 -9.53 -0.35 12.73
C GLN A 107 -9.76 -1.81 12.31
N ALA A 108 -8.95 -2.32 11.37
CA ALA A 108 -9.03 -3.71 10.95
C ALA A 108 -8.77 -4.67 12.12
N ASN A 109 -7.82 -4.32 13.00
CA ASN A 109 -7.48 -5.12 14.17
C ASN A 109 -8.63 -5.20 15.19
N VAL A 110 -9.35 -4.10 15.40
CA VAL A 110 -10.57 -4.09 16.24
C VAL A 110 -11.62 -5.03 15.64
N MET A 111 -11.84 -4.95 14.32
CA MET A 111 -12.77 -5.83 13.60
C MET A 111 -12.37 -7.31 13.67
N SER A 112 -11.07 -7.60 13.74
CA SER A 112 -10.53 -8.95 13.85
C SER A 112 -10.29 -9.43 15.30
N GLY A 113 -10.86 -8.79 16.33
CA GLY A 113 -10.67 -9.22 17.72
C GLY A 113 -9.22 -9.14 18.25
N GLY A 114 -8.36 -8.30 17.66
CA GLY A 114 -6.96 -8.14 18.09
C GLY A 114 -5.94 -9.06 17.39
N HIS A 115 -6.38 -9.95 16.50
CA HIS A 115 -5.50 -10.94 15.87
C HIS A 115 -4.46 -10.35 14.91
N ILE A 116 -4.76 -9.24 14.23
CA ILE A 116 -3.83 -8.61 13.27
C ILE A 116 -2.58 -8.09 13.98
N ILE A 117 -2.72 -7.29 15.04
CA ILE A 117 -1.56 -6.75 15.77
C ILE A 117 -0.76 -7.88 16.41
N LYS A 118 -1.42 -8.92 16.94
CA LYS A 118 -0.74 -10.12 17.46
C LYS A 118 0.11 -10.81 16.38
N ALA A 119 -0.42 -10.95 15.16
CA ALA A 119 0.31 -11.55 14.05
C ALA A 119 1.49 -10.67 13.58
N LEU A 120 1.29 -9.35 13.49
CA LEU A 120 2.36 -8.41 13.13
C LEU A 120 3.46 -8.37 14.19
N MET A 121 3.12 -8.40 15.48
CA MET A 121 4.09 -8.49 16.59
C MET A 121 4.89 -9.79 16.52
N ALA A 122 4.24 -10.92 16.23
CA ALA A 122 4.93 -12.19 16.04
C ALA A 122 5.90 -12.16 14.83
N ARG A 123 5.54 -11.43 13.76
CA ARG A 123 6.41 -11.21 12.59
C ARG A 123 7.57 -10.28 12.91
N TYR A 124 7.34 -9.25 13.72
CA TYR A 124 8.37 -8.32 14.19
C TYR A 124 9.43 -9.04 15.03
N ASN A 125 9.01 -9.86 15.98
CA ASN A 125 9.92 -10.59 16.87
C ASN A 125 10.78 -11.66 16.16
N LYS A 126 10.48 -11.99 14.89
CA LYS A 126 11.20 -13.01 14.11
C LYS A 126 12.26 -12.44 13.16
N SER A 127 12.32 -11.13 12.95
CA SER A 127 13.16 -10.51 11.92
C SER A 127 13.91 -9.31 12.47
N GLU A 128 15.19 -9.19 12.14
CA GLU A 128 15.99 -8.05 12.61
C GLU A 128 15.66 -6.75 11.86
N LEU A 129 15.42 -6.84 10.54
CA LEU A 129 15.22 -5.65 9.70
C LEU A 129 13.76 -5.16 9.66
N ASN A 130 12.81 -6.03 10.00
CA ASN A 130 11.38 -5.70 10.15
C ASN A 130 10.70 -5.03 8.95
N TYR A 131 11.24 -5.24 7.75
CA TYR A 131 10.57 -4.88 6.50
C TYR A 131 9.52 -5.91 6.11
N LEU A 132 8.42 -5.38 5.60
CA LEU A 132 7.36 -6.11 4.93
C LEU A 132 7.05 -5.41 3.62
N THR A 133 6.94 -6.17 2.53
CA THR A 133 6.25 -5.69 1.34
C THR A 133 4.77 -5.45 1.66
N ILE A 134 4.10 -4.61 0.87
CA ILE A 134 2.66 -4.36 1.06
C ILE A 134 1.84 -5.65 0.85
N ASP A 135 2.22 -6.52 -0.10
CA ASP A 135 1.59 -7.83 -0.24
C ASP A 135 1.79 -8.71 1.00
N GLU A 136 2.99 -8.76 1.59
CA GLU A 136 3.22 -9.52 2.83
C GLU A 136 2.37 -8.99 3.99
N LEU A 137 2.30 -7.66 4.16
CA LEU A 137 1.41 -7.02 5.14
C LEU A 137 -0.03 -7.46 4.91
N THR A 138 -0.51 -7.34 3.67
CA THR A 138 -1.87 -7.68 3.27
C THR A 138 -2.19 -9.14 3.57
N MET A 139 -1.27 -10.06 3.24
CA MET A 139 -1.45 -11.48 3.52
C MET A 139 -1.46 -11.78 5.02
N ILE A 140 -0.59 -11.17 5.82
CA ILE A 140 -0.60 -11.33 7.28
C ILE A 140 -1.95 -10.87 7.84
N CYS A 141 -2.43 -9.69 7.44
CA CYS A 141 -3.70 -9.14 7.90
C CYS A 141 -4.89 -10.00 7.46
N SER A 142 -4.92 -10.42 6.19
CA SER A 142 -5.95 -11.32 5.63
C SER A 142 -5.99 -12.65 6.37
N PHE A 143 -4.85 -13.28 6.62
CA PHE A 143 -4.80 -14.56 7.34
C PHE A 143 -5.22 -14.41 8.81
N ALA A 144 -4.81 -13.34 9.48
CA ALA A 144 -5.15 -13.10 10.88
C ALA A 144 -6.64 -12.79 11.09
N SER A 145 -7.29 -12.18 10.09
CA SER A 145 -8.71 -11.82 10.11
C SER A 145 -9.63 -12.83 9.39
N CYS A 146 -9.06 -13.86 8.77
CA CYS A 146 -9.78 -14.82 7.91
C CYS A 146 -10.54 -14.19 6.72
N ILE A 147 -10.13 -13.00 6.28
CA ILE A 147 -10.72 -12.31 5.13
C ILE A 147 -10.09 -12.81 3.84
N GLN A 148 -10.90 -13.30 2.91
CA GLN A 148 -10.45 -13.72 1.60
C GLN A 148 -10.37 -12.55 0.62
N LEU A 149 -9.33 -12.57 -0.23
CA LEU A 149 -9.06 -11.56 -1.25
C LEU A 149 -9.06 -12.22 -2.63
N SER A 150 -9.64 -11.54 -3.61
CA SER A 150 -9.61 -11.95 -5.02
C SER A 150 -8.34 -11.51 -5.73
N GLY A 151 -7.86 -10.32 -5.38
CA GLY A 151 -6.81 -9.60 -6.09
C GLY A 151 -7.26 -8.85 -7.35
N ASP A 152 -8.54 -8.97 -7.71
CA ASP A 152 -9.09 -8.44 -8.95
C ASP A 152 -9.71 -7.04 -8.80
N MET A 153 -9.97 -6.61 -7.57
CA MET A 153 -10.53 -5.30 -7.31
C MET A 153 -9.56 -4.19 -7.73
N LYS A 154 -10.13 -3.08 -8.22
CA LYS A 154 -9.37 -1.88 -8.60
C LYS A 154 -10.00 -0.65 -7.97
N PHE A 155 -9.15 0.23 -7.44
CA PHE A 155 -9.57 1.43 -6.72
C PHE A 155 -8.95 2.69 -7.32
N GLN A 156 -9.62 3.81 -7.09
CA GLN A 156 -9.10 5.16 -7.30
C GLN A 156 -9.16 5.92 -5.97
N THR A 157 -8.02 6.45 -5.54
CA THR A 157 -7.87 7.20 -4.28
C THR A 157 -7.49 8.66 -4.53
N ASP A 158 -7.10 9.01 -5.76
CA ASP A 158 -6.76 10.36 -6.17
C ASP A 158 -7.07 10.50 -7.67
N THR A 159 -7.79 11.56 -8.04
CA THR A 159 -8.20 11.81 -9.43
C THR A 159 -7.02 12.17 -10.34
N ARG A 160 -5.86 12.51 -9.78
CA ARG A 160 -4.61 12.75 -10.52
C ARG A 160 -3.94 11.45 -10.98
N PHE A 161 -4.42 10.28 -10.55
CA PHE A 161 -3.90 8.98 -10.97
C PHE A 161 -4.99 8.11 -11.59
N ARG A 162 -4.64 7.45 -12.70
CA ARG A 162 -5.55 6.53 -13.39
C ARG A 162 -5.54 5.12 -12.80
N ALA A 163 -4.43 4.71 -12.22
CA ALA A 163 -4.22 3.38 -11.67
C ALA A 163 -3.35 3.44 -10.42
N LEU A 164 -3.55 2.48 -9.53
CA LEU A 164 -2.70 2.21 -8.38
C LEU A 164 -1.86 0.96 -8.65
N PRO A 165 -0.66 0.83 -8.03
CA PRO A 165 0.11 -0.39 -8.10
C PRO A 165 -0.71 -1.63 -7.65
N PRO A 166 -0.45 -2.83 -8.19
CA PRO A 166 -1.25 -4.02 -7.87
C PRO A 166 -1.31 -4.38 -6.38
N ASP A 167 -0.17 -4.32 -5.69
CA ASP A 167 -0.02 -4.53 -4.25
C ASP A 167 -0.84 -3.52 -3.43
N ILE A 168 -0.91 -2.27 -3.88
CA ILE A 168 -1.78 -1.26 -3.26
C ILE A 168 -3.26 -1.58 -3.47
N ASN A 169 -3.66 -2.07 -4.66
CA ASN A 169 -5.05 -2.50 -4.84
C ASN A 169 -5.41 -3.70 -3.96
N HIS A 170 -4.50 -4.67 -3.78
CA HIS A 170 -4.68 -5.78 -2.84
C HIS A 170 -4.87 -5.29 -1.40
N TRP A 171 -4.04 -4.34 -0.97
CA TRP A 171 -4.15 -3.74 0.36
C TRP A 171 -5.51 -3.05 0.57
N ILE A 172 -5.94 -2.23 -0.40
CA ILE A 172 -7.22 -1.52 -0.31
C ILE A 172 -8.39 -2.51 -0.40
N GLU A 173 -8.28 -3.58 -1.18
CA GLU A 173 -9.26 -4.68 -1.20
C GLU A 173 -9.41 -5.30 0.18
N PHE A 174 -8.30 -5.57 0.87
CA PHE A 174 -8.34 -6.06 2.25
C PHE A 174 -9.09 -5.10 3.17
N LEU A 175 -8.75 -3.81 3.17
CA LEU A 175 -9.45 -2.81 3.99
C LEU A 175 -10.94 -2.75 3.67
N TYR A 176 -11.29 -2.76 2.38
CA TYR A 176 -12.67 -2.74 1.90
C TYR A 176 -13.47 -3.95 2.38
N ARG A 177 -12.94 -5.17 2.20
CA ARG A 177 -13.60 -6.42 2.61
C ARG A 177 -13.62 -6.61 4.12
N CYS A 178 -12.66 -6.02 4.83
CA CYS A 178 -12.64 -6.00 6.30
C CYS A 178 -13.75 -5.12 6.90
N GLY A 179 -14.35 -4.24 6.11
CA GLY A 179 -15.35 -3.29 6.60
C GLY A 179 -14.74 -2.03 7.22
N VAL A 180 -13.44 -1.79 7.02
CA VAL A 180 -12.78 -0.55 7.44
C VAL A 180 -13.45 0.64 6.75
N THR A 181 -13.66 1.73 7.49
CA THR A 181 -14.27 2.93 6.93
C THR A 181 -13.28 3.64 6.02
N LEU A 182 -13.46 3.47 4.71
CA LEU A 182 -12.62 4.14 3.72
C LEU A 182 -13.03 5.61 3.57
N PRO A 183 -12.09 6.52 3.28
CA PRO A 183 -12.42 7.91 2.99
C PRO A 183 -13.38 8.05 1.81
N SER A 184 -14.23 9.08 1.84
CA SER A 184 -15.28 9.31 0.84
C SER A 184 -14.76 9.55 -0.59
N TYR A 185 -13.50 9.95 -0.75
CA TYR A 185 -12.86 10.12 -2.04
C TYR A 185 -12.42 8.80 -2.70
N VAL A 186 -12.46 7.68 -1.97
CA VAL A 186 -12.08 6.36 -2.50
C VAL A 186 -13.22 5.80 -3.34
N THR A 187 -12.92 5.49 -4.60
CA THR A 187 -13.89 4.94 -5.55
C THR A 187 -13.48 3.54 -5.98
N VAL A 188 -14.43 2.60 -6.01
CA VAL A 188 -14.22 1.26 -6.55
C VAL A 188 -14.43 1.29 -8.06
N LEU A 189 -13.36 1.10 -8.83
CA LEU A 189 -13.39 1.10 -10.30
C LEU A 189 -13.80 -0.26 -10.87
N ARG A 190 -13.39 -1.35 -10.21
CA ARG A 190 -13.77 -2.73 -10.55
C ARG A 190 -14.09 -3.47 -9.25
N LYS A 191 -15.32 -3.98 -9.15
CA LYS A 191 -15.73 -4.93 -8.11
C LYS A 191 -15.53 -6.34 -8.63
N ASP A 192 -15.10 -7.22 -7.75
CA ASP A 192 -15.10 -8.66 -8.00
C ASP A 192 -16.45 -9.29 -7.59
N HIS A 193 -16.68 -10.54 -7.97
CA HIS A 193 -17.79 -11.36 -7.51
C HIS A 193 -17.73 -11.56 -5.98
N ASP A 194 -18.90 -11.75 -5.36
CA ASP A 194 -18.99 -12.03 -3.93
C ASP A 194 -18.22 -13.32 -3.61
N ILE A 195 -17.12 -13.21 -2.85
CA ILE A 195 -16.40 -14.34 -2.31
C ILE A 195 -17.15 -14.79 -1.06
N PRO A 196 -17.57 -16.07 -0.94
CA PRO A 196 -18.24 -16.56 0.26
C PRO A 196 -17.37 -16.35 1.51
N SER A 197 -17.95 -15.79 2.57
CA SER A 197 -17.28 -15.68 3.88
C SER A 197 -16.81 -17.06 4.37
N LEU A 198 -15.63 -17.12 4.99
CA LEU A 198 -15.16 -18.31 5.70
C LEU A 198 -15.74 -18.43 7.11
N GLU A 199 -16.51 -17.45 7.60
CA GLU A 199 -17.16 -17.55 8.90
C GLU A 199 -18.07 -18.79 8.96
N GLY A 200 -17.88 -19.60 10.01
CA GLY A 200 -18.59 -20.87 10.14
C GLY A 200 -18.03 -22.04 9.31
N SER A 201 -17.01 -21.83 8.47
CA SER A 201 -16.28 -22.91 7.79
C SER A 201 -15.48 -23.78 8.78
N ALA A 202 -15.11 -24.99 8.37
CA ALA A 202 -14.27 -25.88 9.19
C ALA A 202 -12.92 -25.23 9.55
N ILE A 203 -12.35 -24.42 8.66
CA ILE A 203 -11.10 -23.68 8.87
C ILE A 203 -11.28 -22.60 9.95
N TRP A 204 -12.41 -21.89 9.93
CA TRP A 204 -12.74 -20.89 10.96
C TRP A 204 -12.97 -21.54 12.33
N ARG A 205 -13.72 -22.65 12.37
CA ARG A 205 -14.01 -23.38 13.62
C ARG A 205 -12.77 -23.99 14.28
N MET A 206 -11.84 -24.53 13.49
CA MET A 206 -10.58 -25.07 14.02
C MET A 206 -9.69 -23.99 14.65
N ARG A 207 -9.84 -22.73 14.24
CA ARG A 207 -8.95 -21.62 14.66
C ARG A 207 -9.50 -20.78 15.81
N HIS A 208 -10.80 -20.87 16.09
CA HIS A 208 -11.47 -20.22 17.23
C HIS A 208 -11.91 -21.24 18.28
N MET A 209 -11.28 -22.42 18.32
CA MET A 209 -11.57 -23.46 19.31
C MET A 209 -11.27 -23.00 20.75
N ASP A 210 -10.33 -22.06 20.92
CA ASP A 210 -9.88 -21.58 22.23
C ASP A 210 -10.76 -20.47 22.83
N GLU A 211 -11.77 -19.98 22.11
CA GLU A 211 -12.70 -18.95 22.61
C GLU A 211 -13.89 -19.52 23.40
N LYS A 212 -13.92 -20.85 23.60
CA LYS A 212 -14.90 -21.54 24.45
C LYS A 212 -14.22 -22.26 25.61
N ASN A 213 -13.54 -21.52 26.48
CA ASN A 213 -13.28 -21.92 27.86
C ASN A 213 -13.26 -20.71 28.78
#